data_AF-A0A2V8SEM4-F1
#
_entry.id   AF-A0A2V8SEM4-F1
#
_cell.length_a   1.000
_cell.length_b   1.000
_cell.length_c   1.000
_cell.angle_alpha   90.00
_cell.angle_beta   90.00
_cell.angle_gamma   90.00
#
_symmetry.space_group_name_H-M   'P 1'
#
loop_
_entity.id
_entity.type
_entity.pdbx_description
1 polymer ?
#
loop_
_entity_poly.entity_id
_entity_poly.type
_entity_poly.pdbx_seq_one_letter_code
_entity_poly.pdbx_strand_id
1 'polypeptide(L)'
;ERNLGFRLYRRMLIQENKWRAVRYGLDGKMIDFGKQKEVPTRDLIRELLDFVDDVLDPLGSRKEVEHIHTILERGTSADEQLQVFQETGDLKSVVDRLMERTVENVPQESGAGASLPNS
;
A
#
# COMPACT_ATOMS: atom_id res chain seq x y z
N GLU A 1 -2.59 -27.34 -2.10
CA GLU A 1 -4.01 -26.94 -2.14
C GLU A 1 -4.13 -25.44 -1.85
N ARG A 2 -4.84 -24.69 -2.70
CA ARG A 2 -5.08 -23.24 -2.49
C ARG A 2 -6.18 -23.09 -1.44
N ASN A 3 -5.83 -22.57 -0.25
CA ASN A 3 -6.71 -22.56 0.92
C ASN A 3 -7.37 -21.19 1.15
N LEU A 4 -7.86 -20.55 0.09
CA LEU A 4 -8.57 -19.25 0.14
C LEU A 4 -10.08 -19.48 -0.01
N GLY A 5 -10.67 -20.10 1.00
CA GLY A 5 -12.13 -20.20 1.13
C GLY A 5 -12.67 -19.02 1.94
N PHE A 6 -13.73 -18.36 1.45
CA PHE A 6 -14.46 -17.34 2.21
C PHE A 6 -15.20 -17.99 3.39
N ARG A 7 -14.46 -18.28 4.46
CA ARG A 7 -15.05 -18.74 5.73
C ARG A 7 -15.60 -17.51 6.47
N LEU A 8 -16.80 -17.65 7.02
CA LEU A 8 -17.35 -16.67 7.94
C LEU A 8 -16.57 -16.72 9.25
N TYR A 9 -15.57 -15.85 9.38
CA TYR A 9 -14.80 -15.71 10.61
C TYR A 9 -15.57 -14.87 11.63
N ARG A 10 -15.48 -15.26 12.91
CA ARG A 10 -15.99 -14.43 14.01
C ARG A 10 -15.32 -13.06 13.95
N ARG A 11 -16.09 -11.99 14.17
CA ARG A 11 -15.60 -10.59 14.15
C ARG A 11 -14.31 -10.39 14.94
N MET A 12 -14.17 -11.04 16.10
CA MET A 12 -12.97 -11.00 16.93
C MET A 12 -11.67 -11.38 16.19
N LEU A 13 -11.73 -12.35 15.27
CA LEU A 13 -10.58 -12.82 14.51
C LEU A 13 -10.13 -11.80 13.47
N ILE A 14 -11.09 -11.14 12.82
CA ILE A 14 -10.81 -10.05 11.87
C ILE A 14 -10.20 -8.86 12.61
N GLN A 15 -10.71 -8.54 13.81
CA GLN A 15 -10.20 -7.45 14.63
C GLN A 15 -8.74 -7.67 15.06
N GLU A 16 -8.33 -8.91 15.31
CA GLU A 16 -6.95 -9.27 15.65
C GLU A 16 -6.00 -8.97 14.48
N ASN A 17 -6.29 -9.45 13.27
CA ASN A 17 -5.47 -9.15 12.09
C ASN A 17 -5.48 -7.64 11.76
N LYS A 18 -6.59 -6.95 12.00
CA LYS A 18 -6.66 -5.48 11.87
C LYS A 18 -5.72 -4.79 12.84
N TRP A 19 -5.71 -5.19 14.11
CA TRP A 19 -4.81 -4.62 15.11
C TRP A 19 -3.34 -4.87 14.74
N ARG A 20 -2.99 -6.08 14.30
CA ARG A 20 -1.64 -6.42 13.82
C ARG A 20 -1.20 -5.56 12.64
N ALA A 21 -2.08 -5.35 11.66
CA ALA A 21 -1.80 -4.47 10.52
C ALA A 21 -1.51 -3.03 10.96
N VAL A 22 -2.33 -2.48 11.87
CA VAL A 22 -2.15 -1.12 12.40
C VAL A 22 -0.85 -1.00 13.20
N ARG A 23 -0.50 -2.02 13.98
CA ARG A 23 0.63 -1.95 14.92
C ARG A 23 1.99 -2.24 14.28
N TYR A 24 2.03 -3.14 13.31
CA TYR A 24 3.29 -3.68 12.77
C TYR A 24 3.43 -3.53 11.25
N GLY A 25 2.38 -3.09 10.55
CA GLY A 25 2.43 -2.90 9.10
C GLY A 25 2.91 -4.14 8.34
N LEU A 26 3.81 -3.92 7.39
CA LEU A 26 4.37 -4.98 6.53
C LEU A 26 5.36 -5.88 7.25
N ASP A 27 6.00 -5.40 8.31
CA ASP A 27 7.01 -6.17 9.05
C ASP A 27 6.41 -7.02 10.19
N GLY A 28 5.08 -6.98 10.31
CA GLY A 28 4.30 -7.84 11.19
C GLY A 28 4.03 -9.23 10.65
N LYS A 29 3.25 -9.97 11.44
CA LYS A 29 2.63 -11.24 11.05
C LYS A 29 1.12 -11.12 11.17
N MET A 30 0.39 -11.81 10.31
CA MET A 30 -1.05 -12.01 10.45
C MET A 30 -1.35 -13.48 10.74
N ILE A 31 -2.51 -13.73 11.33
CA ILE A 31 -3.00 -15.09 11.55
C ILE A 31 -3.65 -15.58 10.26
N ASP A 32 -3.10 -16.65 9.70
CA ASP A 32 -3.75 -17.45 8.67
C ASP A 32 -4.63 -18.49 9.37
N PHE A 33 -5.94 -18.24 9.39
CA PHE A 33 -6.91 -19.13 10.04
C PHE A 33 -7.11 -20.45 9.30
N GLY A 34 -6.75 -20.53 8.02
CA GLY A 34 -6.74 -21.77 7.25
C GLY A 34 -5.59 -22.68 7.69
N LYS A 35 -4.40 -22.10 7.88
CA LYS A 35 -3.17 -22.80 8.32
C LYS A 35 -3.01 -22.87 9.84
N GLN A 36 -3.88 -22.20 10.61
CA GLN A 36 -3.85 -22.09 12.07
C GLN A 36 -2.48 -21.64 12.63
N LYS A 37 -1.82 -20.71 11.93
CA LYS A 37 -0.51 -20.18 12.33
C LYS A 37 -0.37 -18.70 11.98
N GLU A 38 0.59 -18.05 12.62
CA GLU A 38 1.05 -16.74 12.19
C GLU A 38 1.94 -16.86 10.96
N VAL A 39 1.75 -15.96 9.99
CA VAL A 39 2.48 -15.91 8.73
C VAL A 39 2.94 -14.46 8.51
N PRO A 40 4.15 -14.22 7.98
CA PRO A 40 4.60 -12.87 7.63
C PRO A 40 3.58 -12.17 6.72
N THR A 41 3.29 -10.90 7.02
CA THR A 41 2.30 -10.11 6.26
C THR A 41 2.66 -10.06 4.77
N ARG A 42 3.95 -9.88 4.46
CA ARG A 42 4.48 -9.82 3.09
C ARG A 42 4.19 -11.09 2.29
N ASP A 43 4.25 -12.25 2.93
CA ASP A 43 4.01 -13.53 2.27
C ASP A 43 2.52 -13.70 1.96
N LEU A 44 1.65 -13.33 2.90
CA LEU A 44 0.19 -13.37 2.68
C LEU A 44 -0.27 -12.41 1.59
N ILE A 45 0.35 -11.22 1.47
CA ILE A 45 0.06 -10.30 0.36
C ILE A 45 0.44 -10.94 -0.97
N ARG A 46 1.61 -11.59 -1.08
CA ARG A 46 2.02 -12.31 -2.30
C ARG A 46 1.07 -13.46 -2.63
N GLU A 47 0.68 -14.26 -1.65
CA GLU A 47 -0.33 -15.32 -1.84
C GLU A 47 -1.67 -14.75 -2.35
N LEU A 48 -2.06 -13.55 -1.90
CA LEU A 48 -3.26 -12.88 -2.39
C LEU A 48 -3.10 -12.35 -3.83
N LEU A 49 -1.94 -11.80 -4.19
CA LEU A 49 -1.64 -11.37 -5.56
C LEU A 49 -1.72 -12.55 -6.53
N ASP A 50 -1.09 -13.68 -6.18
CA ASP A 50 -1.14 -14.93 -6.97
C ASP A 50 -2.57 -15.47 -7.11
N PHE A 51 -3.44 -15.21 -6.13
CA PHE A 51 -4.83 -15.64 -6.15
C PHE A 51 -5.71 -14.82 -7.10
N VAL A 52 -5.43 -13.53 -7.26
CA VAL A 52 -6.24 -12.62 -8.09
C VAL A 52 -5.67 -12.41 -9.49
N ASP A 53 -4.50 -12.96 -9.82
CA ASP A 53 -3.76 -12.68 -11.05
C ASP A 53 -4.58 -12.89 -12.34
N ASP A 54 -5.40 -13.94 -12.39
CA ASP A 54 -6.21 -14.32 -13.56
C ASP A 54 -7.37 -13.35 -13.85
N VAL A 55 -7.78 -12.55 -12.86
CA VAL A 55 -8.85 -11.55 -13.01
C VAL A 55 -8.34 -10.12 -13.22
N LEU A 56 -7.02 -9.88 -13.15
CA LEU A 56 -6.47 -8.52 -13.25
C LEU A 56 -6.64 -7.89 -14.63
N ASP A 57 -6.38 -8.64 -15.71
CA ASP A 57 -6.53 -8.14 -17.08
C ASP A 57 -7.98 -7.88 -17.46
N PRO A 58 -8.93 -8.82 -17.21
CA PRO A 58 -10.35 -8.56 -17.46
C PRO A 58 -10.90 -7.33 -16.73
N LEU A 59 -10.38 -7.02 -15.55
CA LEU A 59 -10.78 -5.86 -14.74
C LEU A 59 -9.97 -4.60 -15.06
N GLY A 60 -9.00 -4.67 -15.98
CA GLY A 60 -8.14 -3.53 -16.34
C GLY A 60 -7.36 -2.94 -15.17
N SER A 61 -7.09 -3.73 -14.12
CA SER A 61 -6.52 -3.26 -12.84
C SER A 61 -5.08 -3.73 -12.60
N ARG A 62 -4.46 -4.40 -13.60
CA ARG A 62 -3.13 -4.98 -13.46
C ARG A 62 -2.09 -3.93 -13.05
N LYS A 63 -2.09 -2.77 -13.70
CA LYS A 63 -1.09 -1.72 -13.43
C LYS A 63 -1.12 -1.25 -11.97
N GLU A 64 -2.30 -1.06 -11.42
CA GLU A 64 -2.51 -0.59 -10.05
C GLU A 64 -2.11 -1.67 -9.04
N VAL A 65 -2.44 -2.93 -9.33
CA VAL A 65 -2.09 -4.07 -8.46
C VAL A 65 -0.59 -4.35 -8.47
N GLU A 66 0.09 -4.23 -9.61
CA GLU A 66 1.55 -4.39 -9.71
C GLU A 66 2.31 -3.37 -8.83
N HIS A 67 1.74 -2.20 -8.55
CA HIS A 67 2.35 -1.23 -7.62
C HIS A 67 2.52 -1.79 -6.20
N ILE A 68 1.75 -2.82 -5.82
CA ILE A 68 1.90 -3.48 -4.52
C ILE A 68 3.30 -4.10 -4.39
N HIS A 69 3.92 -4.59 -5.47
CA HIS A 69 5.31 -5.07 -5.43
C HIS A 69 6.28 -3.95 -5.04
N THR A 70 6.11 -2.75 -5.58
CA THR A 70 6.89 -1.58 -5.19
C THR A 70 6.73 -1.24 -3.70
N ILE A 71 5.51 -1.33 -3.16
CA ILE A 71 5.25 -1.11 -1.73
C ILE A 71 5.93 -2.19 -0.87
N LEU A 72 5.88 -3.45 -1.31
CA LEU A 72 6.59 -4.54 -0.64
C LEU A 72 8.11 -4.35 -0.68
N GLU A 73 8.69 -3.74 -1.71
CA GLU A 73 10.13 -3.49 -1.75
C GLU A 73 10.55 -2.28 -0.90
N ARG A 74 9.86 -1.13 -1.07
CA ARG A 74 10.27 0.14 -0.46
C ARG A 74 9.71 0.38 0.96
N GLY A 75 8.71 -0.39 1.37
CA GLY A 75 7.93 -0.11 2.58
C GLY A 75 6.74 0.83 2.34
N THR A 76 5.99 1.08 3.41
CA THR A 76 4.80 1.94 3.42
C THR A 76 5.16 3.41 3.57
N SER A 77 4.19 4.30 3.34
CA SER A 77 4.37 5.72 3.65
C SER A 77 4.66 5.97 5.13
N ALA A 78 4.18 5.11 6.05
CA ALA A 78 4.49 5.25 7.47
C ALA A 78 5.96 4.92 7.75
N ASP A 79 6.52 3.92 7.05
CA ASP A 79 7.94 3.56 7.18
C ASP A 79 8.83 4.70 6.68
N GLU A 80 8.50 5.31 5.55
CA GLU A 80 9.21 6.49 5.02
C GLU A 80 9.13 7.70 5.98
N GLN A 81 7.95 7.98 6.55
CA GLN A 81 7.78 9.07 7.51
C GLN A 81 8.61 8.85 8.79
N LEU A 82 8.62 7.62 9.30
CA LEU A 82 9.45 7.25 10.45
C LEU A 82 10.93 7.39 10.14
N GLN A 83 11.37 6.96 8.95
CA GLN A 83 12.76 7.12 8.52
C GLN A 83 13.17 8.59 8.49
N VAL A 84 12.38 9.46 7.84
CA VAL A 84 12.66 10.92 7.80
C VAL A 84 12.76 11.48 9.20
N PHE A 85 11.82 11.14 10.09
CA PHE A 85 11.87 11.62 11.47
C PHE A 85 13.09 11.10 12.25
N GLN A 86 13.50 9.84 12.03
CA GLN A 86 14.70 9.28 12.66
C GLN A 86 15.99 9.96 12.18
N GLU A 87 16.04 10.34 10.91
CA GLU A 87 17.19 11.01 10.30
C GLU A 87 17.28 12.49 10.70
N THR A 88 16.15 13.20 10.79
CA THR A 88 16.14 14.65 11.02
C THR A 88 15.81 15.06 12.45
N GLY A 89 15.06 14.23 13.19
CA GLY A 89 14.48 14.58 14.49
C GLY A 89 13.39 15.65 14.41
N ASP A 90 12.92 16.03 13.22
CA ASP A 90 11.98 17.14 13.00
C ASP A 90 10.73 16.70 12.24
N LEU A 91 9.56 16.93 12.86
CA LEU A 91 8.27 16.67 12.25
C LEU A 91 7.99 17.58 11.04
N LYS A 92 8.57 18.79 10.98
CA LYS A 92 8.41 19.66 9.82
C LYS A 92 9.00 19.03 8.57
N SER A 93 10.19 18.41 8.68
CA SER A 93 10.81 17.69 7.57
C SER A 93 9.94 16.53 7.04
N VAL A 94 9.19 15.87 7.92
CA VAL A 94 8.22 14.84 7.51
C VAL A 94 7.08 15.46 6.69
N VAL A 95 6.54 16.60 7.13
CA VAL A 95 5.47 17.31 6.41
C VAL A 95 5.96 17.83 5.07
N ASP A 96 7.16 18.43 5.02
CA ASP A 96 7.78 18.94 3.80
C ASP A 96 7.91 17.82 2.76
N ARG A 97 8.43 16.66 3.17
CA ARG A 97 8.52 15.47 2.31
C ARG A 97 7.16 14.98 1.81
N LEU A 98 6.11 15.04 2.63
CA LEU A 98 4.75 14.65 2.21
C LEU A 98 4.17 15.61 1.17
N MET A 99 4.44 16.91 1.30
CA MET A 99 4.02 17.91 0.31
C MET A 99 4.69 17.65 -1.04
N GLU A 100 6.01 17.45 -1.06
CA GLU A 100 6.77 17.16 -2.28
C GLU A 100 6.20 15.96 -3.04
N ARG A 101 6.00 14.83 -2.35
CA ARG A 101 5.47 13.59 -2.96
C ARG A 101 4.04 13.73 -3.47
N THR A 102 3.24 14.58 -2.85
CA THR A 102 1.84 14.78 -3.27
C THR A 102 1.78 15.65 -4.52
N VAL A 103 2.60 16.71 -4.59
CA VAL A 103 2.67 17.63 -5.72
C VAL A 103 3.29 16.97 -6.96
N GLU A 104 4.26 16.07 -6.78
CA GLU A 104 4.89 15.30 -7.87
C GLU A 104 3.88 14.46 -8.69
N ASN A 105 2.77 14.05 -8.07
CA ASN A 105 1.72 13.24 -8.72
C ASN A 105 0.57 14.06 -9.31
N VAL A 106 0.64 15.40 -9.23
CA VAL A 106 -0.32 16.29 -9.91
C VAL A 106 0.09 16.42 -11.37
N PRO A 107 -0.77 16.08 -12.35
CA PRO A 107 -0.48 16.33 -13.75
C PRO A 107 -0.16 17.82 -13.95
N GLN A 108 1.04 18.12 -14.43
CA GLN A 108 1.37 19.47 -14.87
C GLN A 108 0.48 19.76 -16.08
N GLU A 109 -0.43 20.73 -15.97
CA GLU A 109 -1.17 21.19 -17.15
C GLU A 109 -0.13 21.66 -18.19
N SER A 110 0.01 20.90 -19.26
CA SER A 110 0.78 21.29 -20.43
C SER A 110 0.18 22.59 -20.97
N GLY A 111 0.95 23.68 -20.84
CA GLY A 111 0.49 25.04 -21.12
C GLY A 111 -0.20 25.18 -22.47
N ALA A 112 -1.48 25.55 -22.44
CA ALA A 112 -2.12 26.23 -23.55
C ALA A 112 -1.75 27.72 -23.43
N GLY A 113 -0.72 28.13 -24.15
CA GLY A 113 -0.48 29.53 -24.46
C GLY A 113 -1.66 30.08 -25.26
N ALA A 114 -2.62 30.71 -24.58
CA ALA A 114 -3.58 31.59 -25.22
C ALA A 114 -2.93 32.99 -25.31
N SER A 115 -2.28 33.25 -26.43
CA SER A 115 -1.93 34.61 -26.83
C SER A 115 -3.21 35.45 -26.88
N LEU A 116 -3.29 36.45 -26.02
CA LEU A 116 -4.27 37.53 -26.13
C LEU A 116 -3.99 38.30 -27.42
N PRO A 117 -4.96 38.47 -28.34
CA PRO A 117 -4.78 39.39 -29.45
C PRO A 117 -4.88 40.82 -28.93
N ASN A 118 -3.80 41.58 -29.11
CA ASN A 118 -3.87 43.03 -29.15
C ASN A 118 -4.66 43.44 -30.40
N SER A 119 -5.87 43.99 -30.21
CA SER A 119 -6.44 45.19 -30.87
C SER A 119 -7.87 45.39 -30.37
#